data_AF-A0A944UNT7-F1
#
_entry.id   AF-A0A944UNT7-F1
#
_cell.length_a   1.000
_cell.length_b   1.000
_cell.length_c   1.000
_cell.angle_alpha   90.00
_cell.angle_beta   90.00
_cell.angle_gamma   90.00
#
_symmetry.space_group_name_H-M   'P 1'
#
loop_
_entity.id
_entity.type
_entity.pdbx_description
1 polymer ?
#
loop_
_entity_poly.entity_id
_entity_poly.type
_entity_poly.pdbx_seq_one_letter_code
_entity_poly.pdbx_strand_id
1 'polypeptide(L)' 'AIYDDIFIQAKKESLPIALEVNTQPINQPSLNFHEKLGFDEVGAKDFTDHSVAYFIK' A
#
# COMPACT_ATOMS: atom_id res chain seq x y z
N ALA A 1 -9.34 13.16 -6.12
CA ALA A 1 -9.82 12.00 -5.33
C ALA A 1 -9.01 11.92 -4.04
N ILE A 2 -9.43 11.14 -3.03
CA ILE A 2 -8.75 11.09 -1.71
C ILE A 2 -7.24 10.84 -1.81
N TYR A 3 -6.79 9.98 -2.75
CA TYR A 3 -5.36 9.71 -2.95
C TYR A 3 -4.56 10.93 -3.41
N ASP A 4 -5.14 11.82 -4.21
CA ASP A 4 -4.46 13.04 -4.66
C ASP A 4 -4.17 13.96 -3.47
N ASP A 5 -5.12 14.08 -2.54
CA ASP A 5 -4.98 14.90 -1.34
C ASP A 5 -3.91 14.31 -0.39
N ILE A 6 -3.88 12.97 -0.24
CA ILE A 6 -2.83 12.28 0.53
C ILE A 6 -1.46 12.53 -0.09
N PHE A 7 -1.32 12.42 -1.41
CA PHE A 7 -0.05 12.65 -2.12
C PHE A 7 0.43 14.08 -1.97
N ILE A 8 -0.47 15.05 -2.07
CA ILE A 8 -0.16 16.46 -1.85
C ILE A 8 0.32 16.69 -0.42
N GLN A 9 -0.36 16.10 0.58
CA GLN A 9 -0.01 16.31 1.98
C GLN A 9 1.32 15.64 2.35
N ALA A 10 1.52 14.38 1.97
CA ALA A 10 2.76 13.65 2.21
C ALA A 10 3.97 14.38 1.59
N LYS A 11 3.81 14.92 0.37
CA LYS A 11 4.85 15.74 -0.27
C LYS A 11 5.15 17.03 0.48
N LYS A 12 4.14 17.72 1.03
CA LYS A 12 4.34 18.95 1.83
C LYS A 12 5.12 18.67 3.11
N GLU A 13 4.88 17.52 3.72
CA GLU A 13 5.51 17.12 4.99
C GLU A 13 6.80 16.31 4.81
N SER A 14 7.20 16.01 3.56
CA SER A 14 8.33 15.14 3.25
C SER A 14 8.22 13.75 3.90
N LEU A 15 7.00 13.19 3.92
CA LEU A 15 6.71 11.88 4.48
C LEU A 15 6.56 10.83 3.38
N PRO A 16 7.05 9.60 3.58
CA PRO A 16 6.70 8.48 2.74
C PRO A 16 5.25 8.06 2.96
N ILE A 17 4.65 7.44 1.96
CA ILE A 17 3.33 6.83 2.09
C ILE A 17 3.51 5.32 2.12
N ALA A 18 3.07 4.70 3.21
CA ALA A 18 3.11 3.26 3.36
C ALA A 18 1.68 2.69 3.43
N LEU A 19 1.51 1.48 2.92
CA LEU A 19 0.25 0.75 3.01
C LEU A 19 0.51 -0.76 3.14
N GLU A 20 -0.49 -1.46 3.64
CA GLU A 20 -0.53 -2.92 3.67
C GLU A 20 -1.74 -3.44 2.89
N VAL A 21 -1.55 -4.55 2.17
CA VAL A 21 -2.63 -5.22 1.44
C VAL A 21 -2.61 -6.70 1.78
N ASN A 22 -3.79 -7.25 2.10
CA ASN A 22 -3.92 -8.69 2.36
C ASN A 22 -3.55 -9.51 1.12
N THR A 23 -2.63 -10.45 1.31
CA THR A 23 -2.28 -11.49 0.35
C THR A 23 -2.96 -12.81 0.70
N GLN A 24 -3.38 -13.01 1.96
CA GLN A 24 -4.23 -14.13 2.40
C GLN A 24 -5.26 -13.68 3.46
N PRO A 25 -6.57 -13.78 3.19
CA PRO A 25 -7.16 -14.04 1.89
C PRO A 25 -6.81 -12.93 0.89
N ILE A 26 -6.63 -13.29 -0.38
CA ILE A 26 -6.10 -12.37 -1.39
C ILE A 26 -7.06 -11.21 -1.67
N ASN A 27 -6.54 -9.98 -1.61
CA ASN A 27 -7.25 -8.77 -2.05
C ASN A 27 -6.69 -8.27 -3.39
N GLN A 28 -6.93 -9.05 -4.46
CA GLN A 28 -6.42 -8.74 -5.80
C GLN A 28 -6.82 -7.34 -6.32
N PRO A 29 -8.05 -6.83 -6.10
CA PRO A 29 -8.41 -5.48 -6.52
C PRO A 29 -7.53 -4.41 -5.88
N SER A 30 -7.23 -4.57 -4.58
CA SER A 30 -6.35 -3.64 -3.86
C SER A 30 -4.91 -3.73 -4.35
N LEU A 31 -4.36 -4.94 -4.57
CA LEU A 31 -3.01 -5.12 -5.12
C LEU A 31 -2.86 -4.40 -6.47
N ASN A 32 -3.78 -4.68 -7.40
CA ASN A 32 -3.77 -4.06 -8.73
C ASN A 32 -3.95 -2.54 -8.69
N PHE A 33 -4.75 -2.04 -7.75
CA PHE A 33 -5.00 -0.61 -7.60
C PHE A 33 -3.74 0.12 -7.13
N HIS A 34 -3.05 -0.38 -6.10
CA HIS A 34 -1.86 0.26 -5.56
C HIS A 34 -0.64 0.10 -6.47
N GLU A 35 -0.49 -1.02 -7.17
CA GLU A 35 0.53 -1.21 -8.21
C GLU A 35 0.38 -0.15 -9.32
N LYS A 36 -0.86 0.08 -9.81
CA LYS A 36 -1.15 1.12 -10.82
C LYS A 36 -0.91 2.54 -10.32
N LEU A 37 -0.99 2.78 -9.01
CA LEU A 37 -0.63 4.06 -8.39
C LEU A 37 0.89 4.23 -8.19
N GLY A 38 1.69 3.22 -8.54
CA GLY A 38 3.14 3.24 -8.46
C GLY A 38 3.65 3.19 -7.02
N PHE A 39 3.04 2.32 -6.21
CA PHE A 39 3.62 1.88 -4.95
C PHE A 39 4.53 0.69 -5.20
N ASP A 40 5.67 0.65 -4.52
CA ASP A 40 6.64 -0.45 -4.62
C ASP A 40 6.47 -1.40 -3.44
N GLU A 41 6.41 -2.71 -3.70
CA GLU A 41 6.41 -3.72 -2.63
C GLU A 41 7.78 -3.75 -1.95
N VAL A 42 7.80 -3.64 -0.62
CA VAL A 42 9.03 -3.60 0.19
C VAL A 42 9.13 -4.75 1.20
N GLY A 43 8.10 -5.59 1.28
CA GLY A 43 8.12 -6.78 2.11
C GLY A 43 6.76 -7.42 2.26
N ALA A 44 6.74 -8.55 2.96
CA ALA A 44 5.54 -9.28 3.30
C ALA A 44 5.64 -9.83 4.72
N LYS A 45 4.49 -10.15 5.31
CA LYS A 45 4.42 -10.77 6.63
C LYS A 45 3.26 -11.74 6.72
N ASP A 46 3.55 -12.89 7.28
CA ASP A 46 2.57 -13.89 7.67
C ASP A 46 2.20 -13.71 9.15
N PHE A 47 0.91 -13.72 9.43
CA PHE A 47 0.32 -13.78 10.76
C PHE A 47 -0.40 -15.12 10.93
N THR A 48 -0.87 -15.39 12.14
CA THR A 48 -1.57 -16.64 12.44
C THR A 48 -2.86 -16.81 11.64
N ASP A 49 -3.52 -15.71 11.28
CA ASP A 49 -4.86 -15.68 10.67
C ASP A 49 -4.90 -15.02 9.28
N HIS A 50 -3.83 -14.36 8.84
CA HIS A 50 -3.77 -13.69 7.54
C HIS A 50 -2.32 -13.44 7.09
N SER A 51 -2.13 -13.07 5.83
CA SER A 51 -0.85 -12.60 5.30
C SER A 51 -1.04 -11.27 4.59
N VAL A 52 -0.01 -10.40 4.63
CA VAL A 52 -0.02 -9.09 4.00
C VAL A 52 1.27 -8.83 3.22
N ALA A 53 1.18 -7.95 2.22
CA ALA A 53 2.30 -7.30 1.58
C ALA A 53 2.33 -5.82 1.97
N TYR A 54 3.53 -5.28 2.17
CA TYR A 54 3.80 -3.88 2.51
C TYR A 54 4.32 -3.14 1.30
N PHE A 55 3.83 -1.92 1.09
CA PHE A 55 4.23 -1.10 -0.03
C PHE A 55 4.60 0.32 0.41
N ILE A 56 5.47 0.99 -0.35
CA ILE A 56 5.89 2.37 -0.11
C ILE A 56 5.82 3.24 -1.38
N LYS A 57 5.65 4.55 -1.19
CA LYS A 57 5.76 5.60 -2.21
C LYS A 57 6.39 6.86 -1.64
#